data_AF-W8T4P2-F1
#
_entry.id   AF-W8T4P2-F1
#
_cell.length_a   1.000
_cell.length_b   1.000
_cell.length_c   1.000
_cell.angle_alpha   90.00
_cell.angle_beta   90.00
_cell.angle_gamma   90.00
#
_symmetry.space_group_name_H-M   'P 1'
#
loop_
_entity.id
_entity.type
_entity.pdbx_description
1 polymer ?
#
loop_
_entity_poly.entity_id
_entity_poly.type
_entity_poly.pdbx_seq_one_letter_code
_entity_poly.pdbx_strand_id
1 'polypeptide(L)' 'MRGTGEGKAYRKLLGKHEHRRIAEAILGRPLKEGEVVHHLDGNKLNNDPANLEILPSQAEHARIHFSKKKAR' A
#
# COMPACT_ATOMS: atom_id res chain seq x y z
N MET A 1 27.56 -3.75 -11.29
CA MET A 1 26.14 -3.85 -11.69
C MET A 1 25.29 -3.81 -10.42
N ARG A 2 24.53 -2.74 -10.21
CA ARG A 2 23.56 -2.61 -9.09
C ARG A 2 22.26 -2.08 -9.69
N GLY A 3 21.16 -2.72 -9.30
CA GLY A 3 19.89 -2.81 -10.00
C GLY A 3 19.35 -1.52 -10.60
N THR A 4 18.86 -1.66 -11.83
CA THR A 4 18.00 -0.74 -12.56
C THR A 4 16.67 -0.58 -11.82
N GLY A 5 16.61 0.36 -10.89
CA GLY A 5 15.33 0.90 -10.44
C GLY A 5 14.74 1.71 -11.60
N GLU A 6 13.98 1.06 -12.46
CA GLU A 6 13.22 1.70 -13.54
C GLU A 6 12.21 2.69 -12.93
N GLY A 7 12.65 3.92 -12.73
CA GLY A 7 12.14 5.08 -13.46
C GLY A 7 10.64 5.40 -13.44
N LYS A 8 9.79 4.76 -12.64
CA LYS A 8 8.39 5.15 -12.45
C LYS A 8 8.23 5.94 -11.16
N ALA A 9 8.92 7.07 -11.14
CA ALA A 9 8.66 8.14 -10.19
C ALA A 9 7.27 8.72 -10.46
N TYR A 10 6.24 8.12 -9.86
CA TYR A 10 4.98 8.84 -9.63
C TYR A 10 5.33 9.98 -8.67
N ARG A 11 5.54 11.16 -9.27
CA ARG A 11 5.88 12.41 -8.61
C ARG A 11 4.79 12.72 -7.59
N LYS A 12 5.08 12.42 -6.32
CA LYS A 12 4.52 13.01 -5.10
C LYS A 12 3.28 13.88 -5.35
N LEU A 13 2.11 13.27 -5.54
CA LEU A 13 0.86 14.00 -5.57
C LEU A 13 0.29 14.10 -4.15
N LEU A 14 0.74 15.15 -3.45
CA LEU A 14 -0.09 16.01 -2.58
C LEU A 14 -1.28 15.33 -1.89
N GLY A 15 -1.02 14.42 -0.96
CA GLY A 15 -1.97 14.03 0.10
C GLY A 15 -3.33 13.46 -0.35
N LYS A 16 -3.53 13.21 -1.64
CA LYS A 16 -4.78 12.70 -2.22
C LYS A 16 -4.55 11.27 -2.66
N HIS A 17 -4.79 10.32 -1.75
CA HIS A 17 -5.00 8.88 -1.98
C HIS A 17 -4.36 8.26 -3.24
N GLU A 18 -3.11 8.58 -3.57
CA GLU A 18 -2.44 8.09 -4.79
C GLU A 18 -2.27 6.58 -4.71
N HIS A 19 -1.89 6.08 -3.53
CA HIS A 19 -1.88 4.66 -3.18
C HIS A 19 -3.24 3.98 -3.43
N ARG A 20 -4.36 4.69 -3.27
CA ARG A 20 -5.71 4.14 -3.50
C ARG A 20 -5.95 3.94 -4.99
N ARG A 21 -5.59 4.92 -5.83
CA ARG A 21 -5.69 4.81 -7.29
C ARG A 21 -4.78 3.72 -7.85
N ILE A 22 -3.57 3.60 -7.30
CA ILE A 22 -2.62 2.56 -7.68
C ILE A 22 -3.18 1.19 -7.29
N ALA A 23 -3.72 1.04 -6.08
CA ALA A 23 -4.39 -0.19 -5.65
C ALA A 23 -5.59 -0.56 -6.55
N GLU A 24 -6.41 0.41 -6.94
CA GLU A 24 -7.53 0.20 -7.88
C GLU A 24 -7.04 -0.23 -9.27
N ALA A 25 -5.96 0.37 -9.76
CA ALA A 25 -5.35 0.01 -11.03
C ALA A 25 -4.75 -1.42 -10.99
N ILE A 26 -4.14 -1.84 -9.88
CA ILE A 26 -3.63 -3.21 -9.67
C ILE A 26 -4.80 -4.21 -9.67
N LEU A 27 -5.90 -3.88 -8.98
CA LEU A 27 -7.07 -4.74 -8.89
C LEU A 27 -7.90 -4.78 -10.17
N GLY A 28 -7.72 -3.80 -11.07
CA GLY A 28 -8.57 -3.61 -12.25
C GLY A 28 -10.02 -3.26 -11.91
N ARG A 29 -10.30 -2.87 -10.67
CA ARG A 29 -11.62 -2.48 -10.17
C ARG A 29 -11.50 -1.42 -9.06
N PRO A 30 -12.53 -0.59 -8.83
CA PRO A 30 -12.55 0.32 -7.69
C PRO A 30 -12.47 -0.45 -6.36
N LEU A 31 -11.87 0.18 -5.36
CA LEU A 31 -11.78 -0.37 -4.01
C LEU A 31 -13.17 -0.36 -3.38
N LYS A 32 -13.58 -1.50 -2.84
CA LYS A 32 -14.85 -1.66 -2.13
C LYS A 32 -14.81 -0.92 -0.80
N GLU A 33 -15.99 -0.60 -0.29
CA GLU A 33 -16.13 -0.10 1.07
C GLU A 33 -15.59 -1.13 2.07
N GLY A 34 -14.61 -0.71 2.87
CA GLY A 34 -13.90 -1.56 3.83
C GLY A 34 -12.51 -2.02 3.37
N GLU A 35 -12.20 -2.03 2.07
CA GLU A 35 -10.86 -2.36 1.59
C GLU A 35 -9.89 -1.20 1.94
N VAL A 36 -8.73 -1.55 2.52
CA VAL A 36 -7.72 -0.58 2.99
C VAL A 36 -6.35 -0.90 2.39
N VAL A 37 -5.59 0.13 2.05
CA VAL A 37 -4.25 -0.03 1.48
C VAL A 37 -3.20 0.05 2.59
N HIS A 38 -2.44 -1.02 2.76
CA HIS A 38 -1.31 -1.13 3.67
C HIS A 38 0.01 -0.91 2.92
N HIS A 39 0.96 -0.21 3.54
CA HIS A 39 2.31 -0.06 3.00
C HIS A 39 3.21 -1.04 3.74
N LEU A 40 3.80 -2.00 3.02
CA LEU A 40 4.59 -3.08 3.61
C LEU A 40 5.85 -2.57 4.32
N ASP A 41 6.50 -1.55 3.75
CA ASP A 41 7.69 -0.90 4.33
C ASP A 41 7.37 0.15 5.42
N GLY A 42 6.09 0.45 5.66
CA GLY A 42 5.64 1.50 6.58
C GLY A 42 5.92 2.93 6.11
N ASN A 43 6.50 3.11 4.92
CA ASN A 43 6.78 4.41 4.33
C ASN A 43 5.61 4.85 3.45
N LYS A 44 4.84 5.82 3.96
CA LYS A 44 3.68 6.42 3.27
C LYS A 44 4.02 7.16 1.96
N LEU A 45 5.31 7.36 1.68
CA LEU A 45 5.79 7.99 0.45
C LEU A 45 6.19 6.96 -0.61
N ASN A 46 6.29 5.68 -0.24
CA ASN A 46 6.61 4.61 -1.17
C ASN A 46 5.31 4.01 -1.76
N ASN A 47 4.85 4.62 -2.85
CA ASN A 47 3.65 4.22 -3.58
C ASN A 47 3.91 3.10 -4.61
N ASP A 48 5.01 2.35 -4.51
CA ASP A 48 5.28 1.24 -5.41
C ASP A 48 4.17 0.19 -5.30
N PRO A 49 3.53 -0.24 -6.41
CA PRO A 49 2.54 -1.30 -6.43
C PRO A 49 2.94 -2.56 -5.63
N ALA A 50 4.22 -2.93 -5.66
CA ALA A 50 4.75 -4.08 -4.93
C ALA A 50 4.92 -3.81 -3.43
N ASN A 51 4.95 -2.54 -3.02
CA ASN A 51 4.98 -2.11 -1.62
C ASN A 51 3.57 -1.86 -1.04
N LEU A 52 2.54 -1.84 -1.89
CA LEU A 52 1.14 -1.66 -1.50
C LEU A 52 0.43 -3.01 -1.41
N GLU A 53 -0.17 -3.28 -0.26
CA GLU A 53 -0.98 -4.46 -0.01
C GLU A 53 -2.43 -4.04 0.22
N ILE A 54 -3.38 -4.60 -0.53
CA ILE A 54 -4.81 -4.35 -0.30
C ILE A 54 -5.31 -5.37 0.72
N LEU A 55 -5.85 -4.86 1.82
CA LEU A 55 -6.48 -5.66 2.85
C LEU A 55 -8.00 -5.57 2.74
N PRO A 56 -8.72 -6.69 2.97
CA PRO A 56 -10.17 -6.75 2.78
C PRO A 56 -10.96 -5.96 3.85
N SER A 57 -10.32 -5.62 4.98
CA SER A 57 -10.97 -4.86 6.05
C SER A 57 -9.98 -4.08 6.91
N GLN A 58 -10.47 -3.00 7.53
CA GLN A 58 -9.74 -2.27 8.57
C GLN A 58 -9.36 -3.17 9.76
N ALA A 59 -10.17 -4.19 10.06
CA ALA A 59 -9.89 -5.17 11.11
C ALA A 59 -8.65 -5.99 10.78
N GLU A 60 -8.45 -6.38 9.53
CA GLU A 60 -7.26 -7.12 9.10
C GLU A 60 -6.00 -6.24 9.14
N HIS A 61 -6.13 -4.99 8.73
CA HIS A 61 -5.06 -4.00 8.91
C HIS A 61 -4.68 -3.82 10.38
N ALA A 62 -5.67 -3.73 11.27
CA ALA A 62 -5.44 -3.69 12.70
C ALA A 62 -4.75 -4.97 13.17
N ARG A 63 -5.21 -6.17 12.77
CA ARG A 63 -4.56 -7.44 13.12
C ARG A 63 -3.10 -7.47 12.70
N ILE A 64 -2.71 -6.95 11.54
CA ILE A 64 -1.29 -6.89 11.14
C ILE A 64 -0.48 -6.01 12.10
N HIS A 65 -0.98 -4.84 12.47
CA HIS A 65 -0.31 -3.95 13.45
C HIS A 65 -0.29 -4.52 14.87
N PHE A 66 -1.35 -5.22 15.29
CA PHE A 66 -1.47 -5.82 16.61
C PHE A 66 -0.75 -7.18 16.74
N SER A 67 -0.72 -7.98 15.67
CA SER A 67 -0.06 -9.30 15.62
C SER A 67 1.47 -9.16 15.55
N LYS A 68 2.00 -8.12 14.87
CA LYS A 68 3.42 -7.76 14.96
C LYS A 68 3.89 -7.39 16.38
N LYS A 69 2.97 -7.22 17.34
CA LYS A 69 3.27 -6.93 18.76
C LYS A 69 3.29 -8.16 19.68
N LYS A 70 3.06 -9.39 19.20
CA LYS A 70 3.01 -10.58 20.06
C LYS A 70 4.03 -11.66 19.68
N ALA A 71 5.29 -11.27 19.68
CA ALA A 71 6.40 -12.16 20.04
C ALA A 71 7.06 -11.57 21.30
N ARG A 72 6.39 -11.73 22.45
CA ARG A 72 7.01 -11.64 23.77
C ARG A 72 6.26 -12.55 24.73
#